data_AF-A0A2T6LKF8-F1
#
_entry.id   AF-A0A2T6LKF8-F1
#
_cell.length_a   1.000
_cell.length_b   1.000
_cell.length_c   1.000
_cell.angle_alpha   90.00
_cell.angle_beta   90.00
_cell.angle_gamma   90.00
#
_symmetry.space_group_name_H-M   'P 1'
#
loop_
_entity.id
_entity.type
_entity.pdbx_description
1 polymer ?
#
loop_
_entity_poly.entity_id
_entity_poly.type
_entity_poly.pdbx_seq_one_letter_code
_entity_poly.pdbx_strand_id
1 'polypeptide(L)'
;MNLEAEILKGLQAQYQFRKTKGAWLQEGTCPACGKREAFAAAKDPKIVRCGRQDRCGWEISVRDALPDLFEDWSKRFPETEENPTATADAYLQHERCLDLRLLRGSYTQELYRDHKTGHTSATVRFAVGDTYWERLIDRPGRFEKKAHFRKGGTYKGHCWIPPRLSMEEIAKAEEILITEGIFDATALCQVRKVAVSAMSTNNWPEHFLADLRVELERIKRTTRPRLVFAFDVGRAGVEYTIKYVKRATAEGWDASAMQVRPDGEGTKKDWNDLLKEHLDWAG
;
A
#
# COMPACT_ATOMS: atom_id res chain seq x y z
N MET A 1 -15.44 5.35 -19.63
CA MET A 1 -14.65 4.33 -20.33
C MET A 1 -15.03 2.97 -19.79
N ASN A 2 -15.24 1.95 -20.64
CA ASN A 2 -15.54 0.59 -20.18
C ASN A 2 -14.22 -0.18 -20.00
N LEU A 3 -13.76 -0.32 -18.75
CA LEU A 3 -12.51 -0.99 -18.40
C LEU A 3 -12.48 -2.45 -18.89
N GLU A 4 -13.60 -3.17 -18.83
CA GLU A 4 -13.69 -4.55 -19.32
C GLU A 4 -13.41 -4.61 -20.83
N ALA A 5 -13.93 -3.66 -21.61
CA ALA A 5 -13.66 -3.59 -23.05
C ALA A 5 -12.18 -3.29 -23.35
N GLU A 6 -11.53 -2.43 -22.56
CA GLU A 6 -10.10 -2.15 -22.72
C GLU A 6 -9.23 -3.35 -22.34
N ILE A 7 -9.60 -4.07 -21.27
CA ILE A 7 -8.94 -5.32 -20.87
C ILE A 7 -9.03 -6.35 -21.99
N LEU A 8 -10.23 -6.63 -22.51
CA LEU A 8 -10.41 -7.60 -23.59
C LEU A 8 -9.61 -7.20 -24.83
N LYS A 9 -9.59 -5.91 -25.17
CA LYS A 9 -8.78 -5.38 -26.28
C LYS A 9 -7.28 -5.57 -26.04
N GLY A 10 -6.79 -5.29 -24.82
CA GLY A 10 -5.38 -5.47 -24.45
C GLY A 10 -4.96 -6.93 -24.49
N LEU A 11 -5.75 -7.81 -23.88
CA LEU A 11 -5.54 -9.25 -23.88
C LEU A 11 -5.51 -9.81 -25.32
N GLN A 12 -6.45 -9.37 -26.16
CA GLN A 12 -6.49 -9.75 -27.57
C GLN A 12 -5.23 -9.30 -28.31
N ALA A 13 -4.75 -8.08 -28.10
CA ALA A 13 -3.55 -7.56 -28.75
C ALA A 13 -2.28 -8.32 -28.32
N GLN A 14 -2.16 -8.64 -27.04
CA GLN A 14 -0.96 -9.24 -26.45
C GLN A 14 -0.85 -10.75 -26.75
N TYR A 15 -1.96 -11.48 -26.65
CA TYR A 15 -1.96 -12.94 -26.77
C TYR A 15 -2.58 -13.45 -28.07
N GLN A 16 -3.20 -12.59 -28.88
CA GLN A 16 -3.71 -12.95 -30.21
C GLN A 16 -4.70 -14.14 -30.20
N PHE A 17 -5.66 -14.13 -29.26
CA PHE A 17 -6.65 -15.20 -29.16
C PHE A 17 -7.45 -15.36 -30.47
N ARG A 18 -7.69 -16.60 -30.88
CA ARG A 18 -8.46 -16.91 -32.10
C ARG A 18 -9.94 -17.12 -31.80
N LYS A 19 -10.22 -17.70 -30.64
CA LYS A 19 -11.58 -17.98 -30.17
C LYS A 19 -11.93 -16.95 -29.11
N THR A 20 -12.74 -15.98 -29.50
CA THR A 20 -13.20 -14.88 -28.63
C THR A 20 -14.72 -14.89 -28.45
N LYS A 21 -15.43 -15.83 -29.08
CA LYS A 21 -16.88 -16.00 -28.97
C LYS A 21 -17.18 -17.05 -27.89
N GLY A 22 -17.90 -16.65 -26.83
CA GLY A 22 -18.30 -17.53 -25.73
C GLY A 22 -17.76 -17.05 -24.39
N ALA A 23 -17.73 -17.95 -23.41
CA ALA A 23 -17.30 -17.63 -22.04
C ALA A 23 -15.77 -17.51 -21.86
N TRP A 24 -14.98 -17.86 -22.88
CA TRP A 24 -13.52 -17.95 -22.80
C TRP A 24 -12.86 -17.33 -24.04
N LEU A 25 -11.74 -16.63 -23.80
CA LEU A 25 -10.73 -16.31 -24.79
C LEU A 25 -9.77 -17.50 -24.90
N GLN A 26 -9.62 -18.11 -26.06
CA GLN A 26 -8.83 -19.34 -26.23
C GLN A 26 -7.92 -19.30 -27.47
N GLU A 27 -6.99 -20.25 -27.51
CA GLU A 27 -5.97 -20.41 -28.55
C GLU A 27 -5.05 -19.19 -28.70
N GLY A 28 -4.79 -18.49 -27.59
CA GLY A 28 -3.82 -17.40 -27.54
C GLY A 28 -2.39 -17.92 -27.50
N THR A 29 -1.45 -17.14 -28.01
CA THR A 29 -0.01 -17.44 -27.96
C THR A 29 0.52 -17.24 -26.54
N CYS A 30 0.99 -18.33 -25.92
CA CYS A 30 1.64 -18.27 -24.61
C CYS A 30 3.04 -17.65 -24.75
N PRO A 31 3.39 -16.61 -23.95
CA PRO A 31 4.69 -15.95 -24.06
C PRO A 31 5.85 -16.83 -23.56
N ALA A 32 5.58 -17.80 -22.69
CA ALA A 32 6.62 -18.69 -22.14
C ALA A 32 7.01 -19.82 -23.09
N CYS A 33 6.04 -20.48 -23.73
CA CYS A 33 6.30 -21.65 -24.58
C CYS A 33 6.04 -21.45 -26.08
N GLY A 34 5.53 -20.28 -26.48
CA GLY A 34 5.18 -19.94 -27.86
C GLY A 34 4.03 -20.73 -28.47
N LYS A 35 3.39 -21.66 -27.73
CA LYS A 35 2.25 -22.45 -28.22
C LYS A 35 0.94 -21.71 -28.06
N ARG A 36 -0.04 -22.01 -28.92
CA ARG A 36 -1.38 -21.42 -28.91
C ARG A 36 -2.30 -22.06 -27.87
N GLU A 37 -1.89 -21.94 -26.62
CA GLU A 37 -2.52 -22.61 -25.47
C GLU A 37 -2.87 -21.63 -24.35
N ALA A 38 -2.62 -20.33 -24.54
CA ALA A 38 -3.07 -19.31 -23.59
C ALA A 38 -4.60 -19.19 -23.65
N PHE A 39 -5.22 -19.06 -22.49
CA PHE A 39 -6.64 -18.80 -22.35
C PHE A 39 -6.95 -17.90 -21.14
N ALA A 40 -8.09 -17.22 -21.20
CA ALA A 40 -8.63 -16.35 -20.14
C ALA A 40 -10.16 -16.34 -20.19
N ALA A 41 -10.83 -15.96 -19.11
CA ALA A 41 -12.29 -15.77 -19.15
C ALA A 41 -12.66 -14.63 -20.12
N ALA A 42 -13.82 -14.69 -20.75
CA ALA A 42 -14.29 -13.60 -21.63
C ALA A 42 -15.10 -12.52 -20.87
N LYS A 43 -15.47 -12.80 -19.62
CA LYS A 43 -16.18 -11.90 -18.71
C LYS A 43 -15.38 -11.79 -17.42
N ASP A 44 -15.15 -10.57 -16.95
CA ASP A 44 -14.30 -10.26 -15.78
C ASP A 44 -12.99 -11.09 -15.74
N PRO A 45 -12.14 -11.01 -16.78
CA PRO A 45 -10.90 -11.79 -16.82
C PRO A 45 -9.94 -11.32 -15.72
N LYS A 46 -9.59 -12.24 -14.83
CA LYS A 46 -8.61 -11.99 -13.75
C LYS A 46 -7.24 -12.59 -14.02
N ILE A 47 -7.19 -13.69 -14.77
CA ILE A 47 -5.99 -14.49 -15.01
C ILE A 47 -5.91 -14.88 -16.47
N VAL A 48 -4.69 -14.88 -17.02
CA VAL A 48 -4.33 -15.54 -18.28
C VAL A 48 -3.39 -16.69 -17.96
N ARG A 49 -3.67 -17.90 -18.44
CA ARG A 49 -2.83 -19.06 -18.18
C ARG A 49 -2.65 -19.95 -19.39
N CYS A 50 -1.60 -20.75 -19.39
CA CYS A 50 -1.34 -21.76 -20.41
C CYS A 50 -2.06 -23.08 -20.05
N GLY A 51 -2.78 -23.67 -21.00
CA GLY A 51 -3.45 -24.97 -20.85
C GLY A 51 -2.49 -26.16 -20.68
N ARG A 52 -1.21 -26.00 -21.03
CA ARG A 52 -0.17 -27.03 -20.83
C ARG A 52 0.38 -26.98 -19.40
N GLN A 53 -0.48 -27.20 -18.39
CA GLN A 53 -0.12 -27.12 -16.96
C GLN A 53 1.11 -27.98 -16.63
N ASP A 54 1.11 -29.27 -16.99
CA ASP A 54 2.21 -30.20 -16.67
C ASP A 54 3.54 -29.92 -17.41
N ARG A 55 3.53 -29.09 -18.46
CA ARG A 55 4.72 -28.85 -19.30
C ARG A 55 5.22 -27.41 -19.30
N CYS A 56 4.33 -26.45 -19.08
CA CYS A 56 4.63 -25.03 -19.13
C CYS A 56 4.28 -24.37 -17.79
N GLY A 57 3.06 -24.58 -17.29
CA GLY A 57 2.61 -24.03 -16.01
C GLY A 57 2.50 -22.49 -15.96
N TRP A 58 2.75 -21.78 -17.07
CA TRP A 58 2.73 -20.32 -17.08
C TRP A 58 1.34 -19.75 -16.78
N GLU A 59 1.29 -18.80 -15.85
CA GLU A 59 0.11 -18.04 -15.44
C GLU A 59 0.53 -16.60 -15.13
N ILE A 60 -0.37 -15.65 -15.41
CA ILE A 60 -0.21 -14.24 -15.07
C ILE A 60 -1.56 -13.64 -14.71
N SER A 61 -1.60 -12.68 -13.78
CA SER A 61 -2.81 -11.89 -13.55
C SER A 61 -3.04 -10.93 -14.72
N VAL A 62 -4.30 -10.60 -15.00
CA VAL A 62 -4.63 -9.63 -16.05
C VAL A 62 -4.09 -8.24 -15.73
N ARG A 63 -4.00 -7.91 -14.44
CA ARG A 63 -3.37 -6.69 -13.94
C ARG A 63 -1.90 -6.61 -14.33
N ASP A 64 -1.15 -7.70 -14.13
CA ASP A 64 0.26 -7.78 -14.50
C ASP A 64 0.48 -7.90 -16.01
N ALA A 65 -0.48 -8.49 -16.74
CA ALA A 65 -0.44 -8.59 -18.19
C ALA A 65 -0.62 -7.23 -18.87
N LEU A 66 -1.50 -6.38 -18.32
CA LEU A 66 -1.90 -5.09 -18.90
C LEU A 66 -1.69 -3.93 -17.90
N PRO A 67 -0.47 -3.72 -17.39
CA PRO A 67 -0.22 -2.77 -16.30
C PRO A 67 -0.66 -1.35 -16.65
N ASP A 68 -0.52 -0.92 -17.91
CA ASP A 68 -0.98 0.40 -18.38
C ASP A 68 -2.47 0.66 -18.13
N LEU A 69 -3.34 -0.35 -18.12
CA LEU A 69 -4.78 -0.16 -17.86
C LEU A 69 -5.09 0.05 -16.37
N PHE A 70 -4.21 -0.42 -15.50
CA PHE A 70 -4.41 -0.42 -14.05
C PHE A 70 -3.50 0.58 -13.32
N GLU A 71 -2.41 1.00 -13.94
CA GLU A 71 -1.41 1.89 -13.35
C GLU A 71 -1.44 3.31 -13.94
N ASP A 72 -2.32 3.63 -14.89
CA ASP A 72 -2.57 5.02 -15.34
C ASP A 72 -3.74 5.66 -14.59
N TRP A 73 -3.53 6.03 -13.34
CA TRP A 73 -4.55 6.66 -12.52
C TRP A 73 -4.91 8.04 -13.07
N SER A 74 -3.92 8.87 -13.43
CA SER A 74 -4.17 10.25 -13.87
C SER A 74 -4.97 10.33 -15.17
N LYS A 75 -4.82 9.33 -16.05
CA LYS A 75 -5.61 9.23 -17.28
C LYS A 75 -7.06 8.84 -17.00
N ARG A 76 -7.29 7.97 -16.01
CA ARG A 76 -8.61 7.43 -15.68
C ARG A 76 -9.41 8.35 -14.76
N PHE A 77 -8.72 9.03 -13.87
CA PHE A 77 -9.25 9.91 -12.83
C PHE A 77 -8.48 11.22 -12.83
N PRO A 78 -8.59 12.03 -13.90
CA PRO A 78 -7.85 13.29 -14.01
C PRO A 78 -8.27 14.27 -12.92
N GLU A 79 -7.33 15.13 -12.52
CA GLU A 79 -7.59 16.26 -11.62
C GLU A 79 -8.66 17.17 -12.21
N THR A 80 -9.53 17.69 -11.34
CA THR A 80 -10.48 18.74 -11.69
C THR A 80 -10.34 19.90 -10.71
N GLU A 81 -10.88 21.07 -11.06
CA GLU A 81 -10.88 22.21 -10.13
C GLU A 81 -11.65 21.89 -8.83
N GLU A 82 -12.72 21.09 -8.93
CA GLU A 82 -13.52 20.67 -7.78
C GLU A 82 -12.87 19.55 -6.96
N ASN A 83 -12.06 18.69 -7.59
CA ASN A 83 -11.31 17.65 -6.91
C ASN A 83 -9.85 17.60 -7.41
N PRO A 84 -8.97 18.43 -6.82
CA PRO A 84 -7.55 18.46 -7.19
C PRO A 84 -6.80 17.18 -6.78
N THR A 85 -7.39 16.31 -5.95
CA THR A 85 -6.79 15.04 -5.55
C THR A 85 -7.44 13.82 -6.20
N ALA A 86 -8.20 13.99 -7.29
CA ALA A 86 -8.97 12.92 -7.92
C ALA A 86 -8.16 11.65 -8.27
N THR A 87 -6.93 11.82 -8.75
CA THR A 87 -6.05 10.68 -9.07
C THR A 87 -5.60 9.94 -7.82
N ALA A 88 -5.16 10.70 -6.79
CA ALA A 88 -4.70 10.16 -5.52
C ALA A 88 -5.85 9.47 -4.77
N ASP A 89 -7.05 10.07 -4.77
CA ASP A 89 -8.28 9.50 -4.24
C ASP A 89 -8.55 8.13 -4.88
N ALA A 90 -8.53 8.06 -6.21
CA ALA A 90 -8.77 6.83 -6.94
C ALA A 90 -7.72 5.76 -6.65
N TYR A 91 -6.45 6.13 -6.57
CA TYR A 91 -5.37 5.23 -6.18
C TYR A 91 -5.58 4.67 -4.76
N LEU A 92 -5.79 5.54 -3.77
CA LEU A 92 -6.00 5.14 -2.38
C LEU A 92 -7.25 4.27 -2.22
N GLN A 93 -8.33 4.59 -2.91
CA GLN A 93 -9.59 3.85 -2.81
C GLN A 93 -9.54 2.51 -3.55
N HIS A 94 -9.05 2.49 -4.79
CA HIS A 94 -9.18 1.31 -5.65
C HIS A 94 -7.94 0.41 -5.63
N GLU A 95 -6.73 0.98 -5.46
CA GLU A 95 -5.50 0.19 -5.38
C GLU A 95 -5.16 -0.22 -3.96
N ARG A 96 -5.47 0.65 -2.99
CA ARG A 96 -5.15 0.43 -1.58
C ARG A 96 -6.35 0.02 -0.74
N CYS A 97 -7.57 0.08 -1.30
CA CYS A 97 -8.81 -0.25 -0.58
C CYS A 97 -8.97 0.53 0.74
N LEU A 98 -8.44 1.76 0.78
CA LEU A 98 -8.48 2.63 1.94
C LEU A 98 -9.70 3.55 1.88
N ASP A 99 -10.38 3.67 3.01
CA ASP A 99 -11.48 4.58 3.21
C ASP A 99 -10.96 6.01 3.28
N LEU A 100 -11.26 6.80 2.24
CA LEU A 100 -10.82 8.19 2.14
C LEU A 100 -11.31 9.06 3.30
N ARG A 101 -12.39 8.69 4.00
CA ARG A 101 -12.83 9.44 5.20
C ARG A 101 -11.79 9.43 6.32
N LEU A 102 -10.85 8.47 6.29
CA LEU A 102 -9.75 8.36 7.24
C LEU A 102 -8.48 9.11 6.79
N LEU A 103 -8.45 9.63 5.55
CA LEU A 103 -7.26 10.22 4.92
C LEU A 103 -7.46 11.64 4.36
N ARG A 104 -8.69 12.02 4.02
CA ARG A 104 -8.96 13.32 3.37
C ARG A 104 -8.43 14.47 4.22
N GLY A 105 -7.72 15.36 3.56
CA GLY A 105 -7.05 16.51 4.19
C GLY A 105 -5.64 16.23 4.71
N SER A 106 -5.16 14.96 4.72
CA SER A 106 -3.77 14.65 5.12
C SER A 106 -2.81 14.42 3.96
N TYR A 107 -3.27 14.53 2.72
CA TYR A 107 -2.44 14.36 1.54
C TYR A 107 -2.72 15.39 0.46
N THR A 108 -1.71 15.62 -0.38
CA THR A 108 -1.83 16.34 -1.65
C THR A 108 -1.55 15.41 -2.82
N GLN A 109 -1.98 15.82 -4.00
CA GLN A 109 -1.61 15.21 -5.26
C GLN A 109 -0.63 16.12 -6.00
N GLU A 110 0.44 15.54 -6.52
CA GLU A 110 1.53 16.30 -7.12
C GLU A 110 2.07 15.60 -8.37
N LEU A 111 2.93 16.32 -9.11
CA LEU A 111 3.64 15.75 -10.26
C LEU A 111 5.11 15.53 -9.90
N TYR A 112 5.55 14.28 -9.97
CA TYR A 112 6.97 13.93 -9.88
C TYR A 112 7.58 13.83 -11.28
N ARG A 113 8.79 14.36 -11.44
CA ARG A 113 9.60 14.23 -12.64
C ARG A 113 10.97 13.65 -12.29
N ASP A 114 11.29 12.50 -12.86
CA ASP A 114 12.64 11.95 -12.75
C ASP A 114 13.58 12.71 -13.69
N HIS A 115 14.61 13.33 -13.11
CA HIS A 115 15.60 14.09 -13.87
C HIS A 115 16.50 13.23 -14.75
N LYS A 116 16.66 11.93 -14.43
CA LYS A 116 17.53 11.02 -15.21
C LYS A 116 16.82 10.52 -16.47
N THR A 117 15.58 10.04 -16.31
CA THR A 117 14.82 9.39 -17.39
C THR A 117 13.86 10.34 -18.10
N GLY A 118 13.53 11.48 -17.48
CA GLY A 118 12.49 12.39 -17.96
C GLY A 118 11.06 11.89 -17.73
N HIS A 119 10.88 10.70 -17.17
CA HIS A 119 9.56 10.15 -16.85
C HIS A 119 8.85 11.00 -15.81
N THR A 120 7.53 11.05 -15.93
CA THR A 120 6.64 11.71 -14.97
C THR A 120 5.61 10.73 -14.41
N SER A 121 5.16 11.03 -13.20
CA SER A 121 4.11 10.29 -12.51
C SER A 121 3.33 11.26 -11.62
N ALA A 122 2.00 11.13 -11.58
CA ALA A 122 1.24 11.67 -10.46
C ALA A 122 1.74 11.03 -9.15
N THR A 123 1.57 11.74 -8.03
CA THR A 123 1.92 11.23 -6.70
C THR A 123 0.83 11.49 -5.70
N VAL A 124 0.85 10.71 -4.61
CA VAL A 124 0.17 11.05 -3.36
C VAL A 124 1.23 11.39 -2.32
N ARG A 125 1.12 12.56 -1.69
CA ARG A 125 2.12 13.13 -0.77
C ARG A 125 1.52 13.36 0.60
N PHE A 126 2.17 12.87 1.64
CA PHE A 126 1.78 13.03 3.05
C PHE A 126 2.87 13.79 3.81
N ALA A 127 2.48 14.80 4.60
CA ALA A 127 3.41 15.53 5.46
C ALA A 127 3.79 14.69 6.69
N VAL A 128 5.06 14.69 7.09
CA VAL A 128 5.55 14.02 8.30
C VAL A 128 6.79 14.72 8.83
N GLY A 129 6.79 15.10 10.11
CA GLY A 129 7.85 15.93 10.68
C GLY A 129 7.96 17.27 9.94
N ASP A 130 9.18 17.67 9.56
CA ASP A 130 9.46 18.86 8.75
C ASP A 130 9.48 18.58 7.23
N THR A 131 9.11 17.36 6.84
CA THR A 131 9.25 16.83 5.50
C THR A 131 7.93 16.27 4.98
N TYR A 132 7.99 15.63 3.82
CA TYR A 132 6.91 14.80 3.30
C TYR A 132 7.45 13.48 2.80
N TRP A 133 6.58 12.48 2.78
CA TRP A 133 6.73 11.25 2.01
C TRP A 133 5.77 11.28 0.84
N GLU A 134 6.24 10.94 -0.36
CA GLU A 134 5.41 10.86 -1.56
C GLU A 134 5.55 9.52 -2.26
N ARG A 135 4.43 8.99 -2.73
CA ARG A 135 4.33 7.73 -3.48
C ARG A 135 4.04 8.04 -4.93
N LEU A 136 4.82 7.47 -5.84
CA LEU A 136 4.52 7.46 -7.27
C LEU A 136 3.34 6.52 -7.51
N ILE A 137 2.28 7.04 -8.13
CA ILE A 137 1.05 6.28 -8.35
C ILE A 137 0.84 5.90 -9.81
N ASP A 138 1.41 6.66 -10.76
CA ASP A 138 1.28 6.35 -12.19
C ASP A 138 2.48 5.56 -12.73
N ARG A 139 2.19 4.35 -13.23
CA ARG A 139 3.17 3.42 -13.81
C ARG A 139 4.49 3.39 -13.02
N PRO A 140 4.44 3.14 -11.70
CA PRO A 140 5.58 3.30 -10.81
C PRO A 140 6.74 2.33 -11.12
N GLY A 141 6.49 1.26 -11.88
CA GLY A 141 7.52 0.32 -12.34
C GLY A 141 8.59 0.93 -13.26
N ARG A 142 8.36 2.12 -13.82
CA ARG A 142 9.31 2.83 -14.69
C ARG A 142 10.38 3.64 -13.93
N PHE A 143 10.31 3.65 -12.60
CA PHE A 143 11.18 4.43 -11.73
C PHE A 143 12.04 3.51 -10.87
N GLU A 144 13.28 3.94 -10.58
CA GLU A 144 14.21 3.22 -9.70
C GLU A 144 13.63 3.02 -8.29
N LYS A 145 12.88 4.01 -7.80
CA LYS A 145 12.16 3.96 -6.52
C LYS A 145 10.73 4.44 -6.69
N LYS A 146 9.81 3.75 -6.02
CA LYS A 146 8.36 4.03 -6.07
C LYS A 146 7.89 5.05 -5.04
N ALA A 147 8.74 5.44 -4.09
CA ALA A 147 8.43 6.43 -3.06
C ALA A 147 9.68 7.19 -2.65
N HIS A 148 9.50 8.43 -2.21
CA HIS A 148 10.58 9.36 -1.88
C HIS A 148 10.21 10.23 -0.68
N PHE A 149 11.22 10.75 0.01
CA PHE A 149 11.05 11.88 0.92
C PHE A 149 11.57 13.15 0.27
N ARG A 150 11.07 14.31 0.72
CA ARG A 150 11.63 15.61 0.32
C ARG A 150 13.13 15.64 0.58
N LYS A 151 13.92 16.01 -0.43
CA LYS A 151 15.37 16.16 -0.29
C LYS A 151 15.70 17.20 0.78
N GLY A 152 16.52 16.80 1.76
CA GLY A 152 16.99 17.68 2.85
C GLY A 152 16.04 17.81 4.04
N GLY A 153 14.84 17.21 4.00
CA GLY A 153 13.97 17.11 5.18
C GLY A 153 14.24 15.86 6.00
N THR A 154 13.73 15.82 7.23
CA THR A 154 13.89 14.70 8.17
C THR A 154 12.57 14.28 8.82
N TYR A 155 12.25 13.01 8.71
CA TYR A 155 11.14 12.38 9.46
C TYR A 155 11.63 11.67 10.73
N LYS A 156 12.94 11.68 11.00
CA LYS A 156 13.53 10.94 12.12
C LYS A 156 12.89 11.35 13.45
N GLY A 157 12.59 10.39 14.30
CA GLY A 157 11.94 10.64 15.58
C GLY A 157 10.43 10.86 15.49
N HIS A 158 9.87 11.13 14.31
CA HIS A 158 8.44 11.38 14.13
C HIS A 158 7.69 10.13 13.66
N CYS A 159 6.39 10.09 13.96
CA CYS A 159 5.43 9.21 13.31
C CYS A 159 4.48 10.05 12.45
N TRP A 160 4.06 9.50 11.30
CA TRP A 160 2.86 9.97 10.63
C TRP A 160 1.62 9.47 11.38
N ILE A 161 0.72 10.38 11.72
CA ILE A 161 -0.51 10.10 12.43
C ILE A 161 -1.67 10.24 11.42
N PRO A 162 -2.52 9.20 11.25
CA PRO A 162 -3.72 9.31 10.44
C PRO A 162 -4.58 10.50 10.90
N PRO A 163 -5.13 11.33 9.99
CA PRO A 163 -5.85 12.55 10.36
C PRO A 163 -7.12 12.29 11.17
N ARG A 164 -7.61 11.05 11.17
CA ARG A 164 -8.75 10.64 12.00
C ARG A 164 -8.42 10.57 13.49
N LEU A 165 -7.14 10.48 13.86
CA LEU A 165 -6.65 10.34 15.22
C LEU A 165 -6.06 11.66 15.72
N SER A 166 -6.55 12.10 16.88
CA SER A 166 -5.91 13.13 17.70
C SER A 166 -4.89 12.52 18.66
N MET A 167 -3.93 13.34 19.12
CA MET A 167 -3.00 12.91 20.17
C MET A 167 -3.74 12.48 21.45
N GLU A 168 -4.87 13.13 21.77
CA GLU A 168 -5.72 12.76 22.91
C GLU A 168 -6.33 11.35 22.75
N GLU A 169 -6.85 11.00 21.57
CA GLU A 169 -7.37 9.66 21.28
C GLU A 169 -6.27 8.61 21.37
N ILE A 170 -5.06 8.91 20.85
CA ILE A 170 -3.89 8.05 20.96
C ILE A 170 -3.50 7.84 22.42
N ALA A 171 -3.46 8.92 23.21
CA ALA A 171 -3.11 8.88 24.63
C ALA A 171 -4.14 8.14 25.49
N LYS A 172 -5.40 8.04 25.05
CA LYS A 172 -6.46 7.25 25.71
C LYS A 172 -6.49 5.79 25.29
N ALA A 173 -5.79 5.41 24.21
CA ALA A 173 -5.81 4.04 23.71
C ALA A 173 -5.15 3.05 24.68
N GLU A 174 -5.63 1.81 24.72
CA GLU A 174 -4.95 0.75 25.49
C GLU A 174 -3.67 0.28 24.79
N GLU A 175 -3.69 0.23 23.45
CA GLU A 175 -2.55 -0.14 22.62
C GLU A 175 -2.39 0.84 21.45
N ILE A 176 -1.15 1.13 21.09
CA ILE A 176 -0.78 1.91 19.91
C ILE A 176 0.07 1.03 19.02
N LEU A 177 -0.41 0.79 17.80
CA LEU A 177 0.32 0.03 16.79
C LEU A 177 1.23 0.97 16.01
N ILE A 178 2.52 0.65 15.93
CA ILE A 178 3.52 1.43 15.21
C ILE A 178 3.94 0.62 13.97
N THR A 179 3.48 1.04 12.79
CA THR A 179 3.77 0.36 11.51
C THR A 179 4.98 0.98 10.79
N GLU A 180 5.44 0.32 9.73
CA GLU A 180 6.45 0.87 8.84
C GLU A 180 5.85 1.91 7.87
N GLY A 181 4.72 1.59 7.22
CA GLY A 181 4.11 2.43 6.19
C GLY A 181 2.82 3.14 6.60
N ILE A 182 2.53 4.26 5.92
CA ILE A 182 1.28 5.04 6.03
C ILE A 182 0.05 4.20 5.67
N PHE A 183 0.16 3.39 4.61
CA PHE A 183 -0.95 2.57 4.14
C PHE A 183 -1.29 1.46 5.15
N ASP A 184 -0.30 0.89 5.83
CA ASP A 184 -0.51 -0.08 6.91
C ASP A 184 -1.18 0.55 8.15
N ALA A 185 -0.69 1.71 8.57
CA ALA A 185 -1.31 2.45 9.69
C ALA A 185 -2.77 2.77 9.39
N THR A 186 -3.05 3.20 8.16
CA THR A 186 -4.42 3.49 7.72
C THR A 186 -5.27 2.22 7.67
N ALA A 187 -4.72 1.12 7.15
CA ALA A 187 -5.42 -0.15 7.06
C ALA A 187 -5.83 -0.69 8.44
N LEU A 188 -4.93 -0.57 9.43
CA LEU A 188 -5.21 -0.91 10.82
C LEU A 188 -6.28 0.02 11.43
N CYS A 189 -6.23 1.32 11.12
CA CYS A 189 -7.26 2.26 11.57
C CYS A 189 -8.65 1.91 11.00
N GLN A 190 -8.72 1.44 9.76
CA GLN A 190 -9.96 1.02 9.13
C GLN A 190 -10.62 -0.16 9.83
N VAL A 191 -9.82 -1.05 10.44
CA VAL A 191 -10.29 -2.14 11.32
C VAL A 191 -10.33 -1.75 12.80
N ARG A 192 -10.46 -0.44 13.08
CA ARG A 192 -10.67 0.15 14.41
C ARG A 192 -9.51 -0.01 15.40
N LYS A 193 -8.28 -0.12 14.89
CA LYS A 193 -7.06 -0.02 15.72
C LYS A 193 -6.56 1.41 15.79
N VAL A 194 -5.83 1.75 16.86
CA VAL A 194 -5.06 3.00 16.93
C VAL A 194 -3.67 2.71 16.39
N ALA A 195 -3.36 3.23 15.20
CA ALA A 195 -2.11 2.96 14.52
C ALA A 195 -1.47 4.23 13.95
N VAL A 196 -0.15 4.28 14.01
CA VAL A 196 0.70 5.36 13.46
C VAL A 196 1.84 4.74 12.65
N SER A 197 2.40 5.51 11.72
CA SER A 197 3.50 5.03 10.86
C SER A 197 4.82 5.64 11.28
N ALA A 198 5.82 4.82 11.62
CA ALA A 198 7.20 5.25 11.85
C ALA A 198 7.95 5.58 10.55
N MET A 199 7.33 5.39 9.39
CA MET A 199 7.85 5.67 8.04
C MET A 199 9.02 4.78 7.58
N SER A 200 9.69 4.11 8.51
CA SER A 200 10.67 3.05 8.26
C SER A 200 10.84 2.18 9.50
N THR A 201 11.25 0.92 9.31
CA THR A 201 11.59 0.00 10.41
C THR A 201 12.73 0.50 11.31
N ASN A 202 13.64 1.31 10.78
CA ASN A 202 14.81 1.81 11.50
C ASN A 202 14.66 3.22 12.09
N ASN A 203 13.44 3.75 12.13
CA ASN A 203 13.14 5.03 12.78
C ASN A 203 12.60 4.79 14.19
N TRP A 204 13.39 5.14 15.21
CA TRP A 204 12.86 5.20 16.56
C TRP A 204 11.99 6.46 16.66
N PRO A 205 10.78 6.42 17.26
CA PRO A 205 9.87 7.56 17.25
C PRO A 205 10.02 8.43 18.51
N GLU A 206 11.23 8.93 18.82
CA GLU A 206 11.47 9.68 20.06
C GLU A 206 10.60 10.94 20.24
N HIS A 207 10.36 11.70 19.16
CA HIS A 207 9.58 12.93 19.22
C HIS A 207 8.10 12.62 19.43
N PHE A 208 7.57 11.64 18.70
CA PHE A 208 6.20 11.15 18.92
C PHE A 208 5.99 10.64 20.35
N LEU A 209 6.94 9.88 20.89
CA LEU A 209 6.84 9.38 22.27
C LEU A 209 6.98 10.49 23.31
N ALA A 210 7.69 11.58 23.01
CA ALA A 210 7.75 12.76 23.88
C ALA A 210 6.41 13.51 23.89
N ASP A 211 5.83 13.77 22.71
CA ASP A 211 4.51 14.40 22.57
C ASP A 211 3.42 13.57 23.27
N LEU A 212 3.49 12.24 23.14
CA LEU A 212 2.58 11.34 23.83
C LEU A 212 2.70 11.43 25.36
N ARG A 213 3.91 11.60 25.92
CA ARG A 213 4.08 11.79 27.39
C ARG A 213 3.45 13.09 27.85
N VAL A 214 3.68 14.18 27.11
CA VAL A 214 3.06 15.49 27.40
C VAL A 214 1.53 15.36 27.41
N GLU A 215 0.98 14.64 26.45
CA GLU A 215 -0.46 14.43 26.37
C GLU A 215 -1.00 13.56 27.52
N LEU A 216 -0.29 12.49 27.88
CA LEU A 216 -0.65 11.63 29.02
C LEU A 216 -0.71 12.41 30.35
N GLU A 217 0.25 13.31 30.55
CA GLU A 217 0.27 14.24 31.69
C GLU A 217 -0.92 15.21 31.65
N ARG A 218 -1.20 15.79 30.48
CA ARG A 218 -2.34 16.70 30.26
C ARG A 218 -3.67 16.05 30.61
N ILE A 219 -3.91 14.82 30.17
CA ILE A 219 -5.14 14.07 30.44
C ILE A 219 -5.13 13.36 31.81
N LYS A 220 -4.05 13.50 32.59
CA LYS A 220 -3.86 12.88 33.91
C LYS A 220 -4.02 11.36 33.90
N ARG A 221 -3.59 10.69 32.83
CA ARG A 221 -3.60 9.23 32.76
C ARG A 221 -2.41 8.69 33.55
N THR A 222 -2.67 7.80 34.51
CA THR A 222 -1.63 7.20 35.37
C THR A 222 -0.92 6.01 34.71
N THR A 223 -1.52 5.42 33.69
CA THR A 223 -0.96 4.32 32.89
C THR A 223 -0.56 4.79 31.49
N ARG A 224 0.43 4.11 30.89
CA ARG A 224 0.81 4.35 29.49
C ARG A 224 0.13 3.33 28.58
N PRO A 225 -0.27 3.71 27.36
CA PRO A 225 -0.62 2.74 26.32
C PRO A 225 0.53 1.76 26.07
N ARG A 226 0.19 0.51 25.73
CA ARG A 226 1.17 -0.46 25.24
C ARG A 226 1.63 -0.08 23.84
N LEU A 227 2.95 -0.07 23.62
CA LEU A 227 3.53 0.13 22.30
C LEU A 227 3.63 -1.21 21.56
N VAL A 228 2.93 -1.36 20.45
CA VAL A 228 2.95 -2.57 19.64
C VAL A 228 3.69 -2.28 18.34
N PHE A 229 4.94 -2.75 18.22
CA PHE A 229 5.72 -2.61 16.99
C PHE A 229 5.20 -3.59 15.92
N ALA A 230 4.49 -3.03 14.95
CA ALA A 230 3.75 -3.74 13.91
C ALA A 230 4.45 -3.63 12.54
N PHE A 231 5.75 -3.94 12.50
CA PHE A 231 6.55 -3.85 11.28
C PHE A 231 6.36 -5.04 10.34
N ASP A 232 6.63 -4.80 9.05
CA ASP A 232 6.51 -5.79 7.99
C ASP A 232 7.41 -7.02 8.23
N VAL A 233 7.00 -8.15 7.66
CA VAL A 233 7.71 -9.41 7.83
C VAL A 233 9.01 -9.41 7.02
N GLY A 234 10.14 -9.34 7.70
CA GLY A 234 11.45 -9.46 7.08
C GLY A 234 12.58 -9.37 8.08
N ARG A 235 13.81 -9.69 7.65
CA ARG A 235 14.98 -9.68 8.53
C ARG A 235 15.12 -8.34 9.25
N ALA A 236 15.07 -7.23 8.50
CA ALA A 236 15.16 -5.89 9.06
C ALA A 236 14.00 -5.59 10.04
N GLY A 237 12.76 -5.88 9.64
CA GLY A 237 11.59 -5.68 10.51
C GLY A 237 11.72 -6.42 11.83
N VAL A 238 12.07 -7.71 11.79
CA VAL A 238 12.27 -8.55 12.99
C VAL A 238 13.41 -8.00 13.87
N GLU A 239 14.56 -7.69 13.28
CA GLU A 239 15.73 -7.17 14.01
C GLU A 239 15.41 -5.85 14.73
N TYR A 240 14.79 -4.89 14.04
CA TYR A 240 14.44 -3.60 14.63
C TYR A 240 13.29 -3.71 15.63
N THR A 241 12.30 -4.57 15.40
CA THR A 241 11.23 -4.82 16.37
C THR A 241 11.79 -5.34 17.70
N ILE A 242 12.70 -6.33 17.67
CA ILE A 242 13.35 -6.83 18.89
C ILE A 242 14.12 -5.70 19.61
N LYS A 243 14.88 -4.91 18.84
CA LYS A 243 15.63 -3.76 19.37
C LYS A 243 14.72 -2.72 20.02
N TYR A 244 13.58 -2.41 19.41
CA TYR A 244 12.67 -1.37 19.86
C TYR A 244 11.77 -1.79 21.00
N VAL A 245 11.33 -3.06 21.05
CA VAL A 245 10.69 -3.60 22.25
C VAL A 245 11.65 -3.48 23.44
N LYS A 246 12.90 -3.94 23.30
CA LYS A 246 13.90 -3.83 24.37
C LYS A 246 14.13 -2.38 24.81
N ARG A 247 14.23 -1.45 23.85
CA ARG A 247 14.42 -0.03 24.13
C ARG A 247 13.20 0.58 24.84
N ALA A 248 12.00 0.33 24.34
CA ALA A 248 10.75 0.82 24.91
C ALA A 248 10.58 0.37 26.37
N THR A 249 10.83 -0.91 26.65
CA THR A 249 10.81 -1.45 28.02
C THR A 249 11.84 -0.78 28.92
N ALA A 250 13.06 -0.55 28.43
CA ALA A 250 14.09 0.17 29.19
C ALA A 250 13.71 1.64 29.47
N GLU A 251 12.89 2.26 28.61
CA GLU A 251 12.34 3.61 28.80
C GLU A 251 11.02 3.64 29.61
N GLY A 252 10.60 2.49 30.14
CA GLY A 252 9.42 2.35 31.01
C GLY A 252 8.09 2.26 30.26
N TRP A 253 8.09 1.84 29.00
CA TRP A 253 6.88 1.50 28.25
C TRP A 253 6.58 0.01 28.33
N ASP A 254 5.31 -0.35 28.44
CA ASP A 254 4.88 -1.69 28.06
C ASP A 254 4.99 -1.80 26.53
N ALA A 255 5.63 -2.86 26.04
CA ALA A 255 5.95 -2.99 24.63
C ALA A 255 5.91 -4.44 24.15
N SER A 256 5.35 -4.65 22.96
CA SER A 256 5.28 -5.95 22.30
C SER A 256 5.47 -5.83 20.79
N ALA A 257 5.49 -6.97 20.12
CA ALA A 257 5.57 -7.06 18.66
C ALA A 257 4.26 -7.62 18.10
N MET A 258 3.92 -7.21 16.89
CA MET A 258 2.86 -7.84 16.10
C MET A 258 3.34 -7.94 14.65
N GLN A 259 3.16 -9.08 14.00
CA GLN A 259 3.58 -9.27 12.62
C GLN A 259 2.50 -10.02 11.86
N VAL A 260 2.38 -9.74 10.56
CA VAL A 260 1.54 -10.51 9.66
C VAL A 260 2.00 -11.97 9.69
N ARG A 261 1.07 -12.90 9.86
CA ARG A 261 1.39 -14.32 9.81
C ARG A 261 1.80 -14.67 8.38
N PRO A 262 2.99 -15.26 8.14
CA PRO A 262 3.32 -15.73 6.81
C PRO A 262 2.46 -16.95 6.47
N ASP A 263 1.67 -16.86 5.40
CA ASP A 263 0.77 -17.93 4.93
C ASP A 263 1.51 -19.03 4.14
N GLY A 264 2.60 -19.59 4.69
CA GLY A 264 3.39 -20.66 4.06
C GLY A 264 4.45 -20.17 3.06
N GLU A 265 4.78 -21.00 2.04
CA GLU A 265 5.68 -20.64 0.92
C GLU A 265 4.98 -19.65 -0.03
N GLY A 266 4.83 -18.40 0.40
CA GLY A 266 4.17 -17.33 -0.34
C GLY A 266 4.86 -15.99 -0.21
N THR A 267 4.42 -15.03 -1.03
CA THR A 267 4.84 -13.62 -0.96
C THR A 267 4.53 -13.03 0.41
N LYS A 268 5.50 -12.31 0.99
CA LYS A 268 5.34 -11.57 2.24
C LYS A 268 4.23 -10.54 2.07
N LYS A 269 3.18 -10.64 2.87
CA LYS A 269 2.07 -9.68 2.94
C LYS A 269 2.34 -8.61 3.98
N ASP A 270 1.87 -7.40 3.71
CA ASP A 270 1.80 -6.29 4.67
C ASP A 270 0.37 -6.16 5.26
N TRP A 271 0.15 -5.15 6.11
CA TRP A 271 -1.16 -4.95 6.75
C TRP A 271 -2.21 -4.44 5.76
N ASN A 272 -1.80 -3.69 4.74
CA ASN A 272 -2.68 -3.25 3.67
C ASN A 272 -3.13 -4.42 2.79
N ASP A 273 -2.26 -5.38 2.52
CA ASP A 273 -2.60 -6.61 1.80
C ASP A 273 -3.64 -7.43 2.57
N LEU A 274 -3.47 -7.60 3.88
CA LEU A 274 -4.47 -8.29 4.72
C LEU A 274 -5.83 -7.58 4.71
N LEU A 275 -5.86 -6.25 4.71
CA LEU A 275 -7.11 -5.50 4.59
C LEU A 275 -7.82 -5.80 3.26
N LYS A 276 -7.09 -5.81 2.15
CA LYS A 276 -7.67 -6.10 0.83
C LYS A 276 -8.31 -7.48 0.81
N GLU A 277 -7.60 -8.49 1.33
CA GLU A 277 -8.13 -9.85 1.44
C GLU A 277 -9.36 -9.91 2.33
N HIS A 278 -9.35 -9.20 3.45
CA HIS A 278 -10.50 -9.12 4.35
C HIS A 278 -11.73 -8.49 3.67
N LEU A 279 -11.54 -7.47 2.84
CA LEU A 279 -12.63 -6.80 2.12
C LEU A 279 -13.14 -7.61 0.93
N ASP A 280 -12.29 -8.41 0.30
CA ASP A 280 -12.65 -9.31 -0.80
C ASP A 280 -13.28 -10.62 -0.31
N TRP A 281 -13.20 -10.92 0.99
CA TRP A 281 -13.75 -12.14 1.57
C TRP A 281 -15.27 -12.14 1.58
N ALA A 282 -15.88 -13.08 0.85
CA ALA A 282 -17.33 -13.20 0.67
C ALA A 282 -18.02 -14.10 1.72
N GLY A 283 -17.31 -14.59 2.74
CA GLY A 283 -17.77 -15.59 3.71
C GLY A 283 -17.34 -17.00 3.34
#